data_AF-A0A5C7PLL8-F1
#
_entry.id   AF-A0A5C7PLL8-F1
#
_cell.length_a   1.000
_cell.length_b   1.000
_cell.length_c   1.000
_cell.angle_alpha   90.00
_cell.angle_beta   90.00
_cell.angle_gamma   90.00
#
_symmetry.space_group_name_H-M   'P 1'
#
loop_
_entity.id
_entity.type
_entity.pdbx_description
1 polymer ?
#
loop_
_entity_poly.entity_id
_entity_poly.type
_entity_poly.pdbx_seq_one_letter_code
_entity_poly.pdbx_strand_id
1 'polypeptide(L)'
;MSVDKKSHSWARELQNKLSILAAKFATPLATYGDVDTNGNPLVGIGVANPPVAGGTGALIRIKPFDWPLAQTSVGLPQPVYNPHVVEIIYEAGIAGNTVEVLDNIKKACSELGAIVMIYVTTLGVAPTYANMTSTYLKATIRPNLQYGMVGSL
;
A
#
# COMPACT_ATOMS: atom_id res chain seq x y z
N MET A 1 -18.14 13.65 -0.82
CA MET A 1 -17.64 12.40 -0.19
C MET A 1 -16.84 12.79 1.04
N SER A 2 -17.11 12.21 2.21
CA SER A 2 -16.29 12.48 3.39
C SER A 2 -14.94 11.78 3.23
N VAL A 3 -13.86 12.56 3.29
CA VAL A 3 -12.49 12.03 3.23
C VAL A 3 -12.20 11.24 4.51
N ASP A 4 -11.78 9.98 4.38
CA ASP A 4 -11.36 9.18 5.53
C ASP A 4 -10.04 9.72 6.11
N LYS A 5 -10.15 10.49 7.19
CA LYS A 5 -9.01 11.18 7.80
C LYS A 5 -7.90 10.22 8.26
N LYS A 6 -8.27 8.99 8.65
CA LYS A 6 -7.31 7.98 9.11
C LYS A 6 -6.45 7.45 7.95
N SER A 7 -7.06 7.12 6.80
CA SER A 7 -6.31 6.73 5.59
C SER A 7 -5.33 7.82 5.18
N HIS A 8 -5.75 9.09 5.19
CA HIS A 8 -4.89 10.22 4.82
C HIS A 8 -3.74 10.45 5.81
N SER A 9 -4.00 10.30 7.11
CA SER A 9 -2.93 10.36 8.13
C SER A 9 -1.90 9.25 7.92
N TRP A 10 -2.35 8.02 7.67
CA TRP A 10 -1.47 6.88 7.41
C TRP A 10 -0.67 7.04 6.13
N ALA A 11 -1.29 7.58 5.07
CA ALA A 11 -0.59 7.86 3.82
C ALA A 11 0.54 8.88 4.03
N ARG A 12 0.30 9.92 4.83
CA ARG A 12 1.33 10.92 5.16
C ARG A 12 2.47 10.32 5.99
N GLU A 13 2.15 9.50 6.99
CA GLU A 13 3.16 8.80 7.79
C GLU A 13 3.99 7.86 6.92
N LEU A 14 3.33 7.09 6.05
CA LEU A 14 3.97 6.16 5.14
C LEU A 14 4.87 6.88 4.14
N GLN A 15 4.41 8.00 3.57
CA GLN A 15 5.23 8.81 2.66
C GLN A 15 6.50 9.34 3.35
N ASN A 16 6.40 9.78 4.61
CA ASN A 16 7.56 10.22 5.40
C ASN A 16 8.52 9.06 5.71
N LYS A 17 8.00 7.89 6.10
CA LYS A 17 8.85 6.70 6.31
C LYS A 17 9.55 6.29 5.02
N LEU A 18 8.82 6.28 3.92
CA LEU A 18 9.33 5.92 2.61
C LEU A 18 10.35 6.93 2.08
N SER A 19 10.21 8.24 2.35
CA SER A 19 11.22 9.22 1.93
C SER A 19 12.54 9.04 2.69
N ILE A 20 12.49 8.70 3.98
CA ILE A 20 13.67 8.37 4.79
C ILE A 20 14.33 7.08 4.28
N LEU A 21 13.53 6.06 3.94
CA LEU A 21 14.05 4.81 3.37
C LEU A 21 14.62 5.02 1.96
N ALA A 22 13.96 5.83 1.14
CA ALA A 22 14.37 6.14 -0.21
C ALA A 22 15.75 6.80 -0.27
N ALA A 23 16.06 7.66 0.70
CA ALA A 23 17.36 8.29 0.85
C ALA A 23 18.51 7.31 1.18
N LYS A 24 18.19 6.09 1.62
CA LYS A 24 19.19 5.05 1.97
C LYS A 24 19.53 4.13 0.80
N PHE A 25 18.76 4.16 -0.30
CA PHE A 25 19.04 3.32 -1.46
C PHE A 25 20.14 3.94 -2.34
N ALA A 26 20.95 3.08 -2.96
CA ALA A 26 22.03 3.51 -3.85
C ALA A 26 21.52 4.26 -5.09
N THR A 27 20.30 3.94 -5.55
CA THR A 27 19.59 4.73 -6.57
C THR A 27 18.55 5.59 -5.87
N PRO A 28 18.62 6.94 -5.98
CA PRO A 28 17.63 7.81 -5.39
C PRO A 28 16.24 7.52 -5.94
N LEU A 29 15.31 7.15 -5.07
CA LEU A 29 13.90 7.01 -5.42
C LEU A 29 13.14 8.25 -4.94
N ALA A 30 12.27 8.79 -5.77
CA ALA A 30 11.36 9.86 -5.36
C ALA A 30 10.12 9.25 -4.71
N THR A 31 9.59 9.92 -3.68
CA THR A 31 8.26 9.62 -3.15
C THR A 31 7.29 10.72 -3.49
N TYR A 32 6.03 10.36 -3.74
CA TYR A 32 4.98 11.32 -4.04
C TYR A 32 3.64 10.85 -3.47
N GLY A 33 2.72 11.80 -3.29
CA GLY A 33 1.36 11.55 -2.85
C GLY A 33 0.37 11.95 -3.94
N ASP A 34 -0.72 11.20 -4.07
CA ASP A 34 -1.84 11.48 -4.97
C ASP A 34 -3.16 10.96 -4.35
N VAL A 35 -4.27 11.09 -5.04
CA VAL A 35 -5.59 10.56 -4.64
C VAL A 35 -6.26 9.84 -5.80
N ASP A 36 -6.90 8.71 -5.52
CA ASP A 36 -7.69 7.99 -6.53
C ASP A 36 -9.04 8.68 -6.79
N THR A 37 -9.78 8.18 -7.78
CA THR A 37 -11.12 8.67 -8.16
C THR A 37 -12.15 8.59 -7.03
N ASN A 38 -11.88 7.77 -6.01
CA ASN A 38 -12.74 7.54 -4.87
C ASN A 38 -12.25 8.31 -3.63
N GLY A 39 -11.26 9.20 -3.79
CA GLY A 39 -10.69 10.01 -2.71
C GLY A 39 -9.79 9.25 -1.74
N ASN A 40 -9.40 8.01 -2.06
CA ASN A 40 -8.44 7.25 -1.28
C ASN A 40 -7.02 7.75 -1.56
N PRO A 41 -6.19 7.95 -0.54
CA PRO A 41 -4.83 8.42 -0.73
C PRO A 41 -3.96 7.35 -1.40
N LEU A 42 -3.11 7.83 -2.31
CA LEU A 42 -2.09 7.10 -3.02
C LEU A 42 -0.71 7.60 -2.58
N VAL A 43 0.23 6.69 -2.39
CA VAL A 43 1.64 6.98 -2.11
C VAL A 43 2.46 6.20 -3.12
N GLY A 44 3.21 6.91 -3.97
CA GLY A 44 4.12 6.27 -4.90
C GLY A 44 5.58 6.42 -4.48
N ILE A 45 6.37 5.43 -4.86
CA ILE A 45 7.82 5.43 -4.72
C ILE A 45 8.43 4.89 -6.02
N GLY A 46 9.41 5.59 -6.58
CA GLY A 46 10.06 5.12 -7.80
C GLY A 46 10.98 6.16 -8.44
N VAL A 47 11.57 5.77 -9.57
CA VAL A 47 12.42 6.66 -10.39
C VAL A 47 11.63 7.71 -11.17
N ALA A 48 10.32 7.52 -11.32
CA ALA A 48 9.42 8.41 -12.01
C ALA A 48 8.10 8.57 -11.24
N ASN A 49 7.48 9.74 -11.39
CA ASN A 49 6.16 10.05 -10.89
C ASN A 49 5.26 10.58 -12.04
N PRO A 50 4.18 9.88 -12.41
CA PRO A 50 3.78 8.54 -11.94
C PRO A 50 4.76 7.44 -12.42
N PRO A 51 4.69 6.21 -11.85
CA PRO A 51 5.45 5.07 -12.28
C PRO A 51 5.29 4.82 -13.78
N VAL A 52 6.41 4.55 -14.43
CA VAL A 52 6.46 4.23 -15.85
C VAL A 52 6.75 2.76 -16.04
N ALA A 53 6.28 2.20 -17.16
CA ALA A 53 6.60 0.83 -17.55
C ALA A 53 8.11 0.66 -17.69
N GLY A 54 8.65 -0.46 -17.21
CA GLY A 54 10.09 -0.70 -17.19
C GLY A 54 10.85 0.10 -16.11
N GLY A 55 10.15 0.85 -15.26
CA GLY A 55 10.73 1.63 -14.17
C GLY A 55 10.73 0.91 -12.83
N THR A 56 11.76 1.14 -12.01
CA THR A 56 11.75 0.72 -10.59
C THR A 56 10.78 1.58 -9.81
N GLY A 57 9.78 0.94 -9.19
CA GLY A 57 8.81 1.63 -8.36
C GLY A 57 7.62 0.79 -7.92
N ALA A 58 6.87 1.35 -6.97
CA ALA A 58 5.62 0.83 -6.49
C ALA A 58 4.62 1.96 -6.26
N LEU A 59 3.35 1.65 -6.39
CA LEU A 59 2.23 2.50 -6.01
C LEU A 59 1.50 1.84 -4.85
N ILE A 60 1.15 2.62 -3.84
CA ILE A 60 0.51 2.15 -2.62
C ILE A 60 -0.80 2.91 -2.46
N ARG A 61 -1.91 2.21 -2.29
CA ARG A 61 -3.21 2.79 -1.98
C ARG A 61 -3.61 2.39 -0.56
N ILE A 62 -4.11 3.34 0.21
CA ILE A 62 -4.68 3.08 1.53
C ILE A 62 -6.16 3.37 1.46
N LYS A 63 -7.00 2.40 1.81
CA LYS A 63 -8.45 2.56 1.80
C LYS A 63 -9.08 1.93 3.05
N PRO A 64 -10.25 2.40 3.50
CA PRO A 64 -11.02 1.68 4.50
C PRO A 64 -11.37 0.27 4.00
N PHE A 65 -11.32 -0.72 4.89
CA PHE A 65 -11.77 -2.07 4.59
C PHE A 65 -13.30 -2.06 4.50
N ASP A 66 -13.81 -2.44 3.35
CA ASP A 66 -15.25 -2.55 3.17
C ASP A 66 -15.76 -3.82 3.88
N TRP A 67 -16.34 -3.63 5.06
CA TRP A 67 -16.97 -4.70 5.82
C TRP A 67 -18.45 -4.40 6.04
N PRO A 68 -19.34 -4.96 5.21
CA PRO A 68 -20.78 -4.73 5.32
C PRO A 68 -21.37 -5.09 6.70
N LEU A 69 -20.76 -6.04 7.42
CA LEU A 69 -21.21 -6.46 8.75
C LEU A 69 -20.76 -5.53 9.89
N ALA A 70 -19.76 -4.67 9.66
CA ALA A 70 -19.27 -3.70 10.64
C ALA A 70 -19.81 -2.27 10.38
N GLN A 71 -20.96 -2.19 9.71
CA GLN A 71 -21.67 -0.94 9.51
C GLN A 71 -22.66 -0.68 10.65
N THR A 72 -22.82 0.59 10.99
CA THR A 72 -23.93 1.07 11.83
C THR A 72 -25.28 0.80 11.15
N SER A 73 -26.37 0.91 11.90
CA SER A 73 -27.74 0.76 11.36
C SER A 73 -28.08 1.73 10.22
N VAL A 74 -27.28 2.79 10.03
CA VAL A 74 -27.38 3.77 8.95
C VAL A 74 -26.39 3.53 7.81
N GLY A 75 -25.70 2.38 7.78
CA GLY A 75 -24.76 2.01 6.71
C GLY A 75 -23.39 2.69 6.78
N LEU A 76 -23.11 3.47 7.83
CA LEU A 76 -21.80 4.10 8.03
C LEU A 76 -20.84 3.15 8.75
N PRO A 77 -19.53 3.16 8.44
CA PRO A 77 -18.54 2.37 9.17
C PRO A 77 -18.60 2.64 10.68
N GLN A 78 -18.51 1.60 11.50
CA GLN A 78 -18.44 1.80 12.95
C GLN A 78 -17.19 2.61 13.34
N PRO A 79 -17.33 3.67 14.16
CA PRO A 79 -16.21 4.56 14.50
C PRO A 79 -15.14 3.89 15.38
N VAL A 80 -15.50 2.85 16.13
CA VAL A 80 -14.59 2.15 17.05
C VAL A 80 -13.75 1.08 16.34
N TYR A 81 -14.28 0.50 15.26
CA TYR A 81 -13.63 -0.58 14.51
C TYR A 81 -13.70 -0.31 13.01
N ASN A 82 -12.79 0.55 12.52
CA ASN A 82 -12.61 0.79 11.09
C ASN A 82 -11.24 0.24 10.65
N PRO A 83 -11.17 -1.04 10.22
CA PRO A 83 -9.98 -1.62 9.64
C PRO A 83 -9.68 -1.00 8.27
N HIS A 84 -8.41 -1.04 7.88
CA HIS A 84 -7.92 -0.46 6.64
C HIS A 84 -7.21 -1.52 5.81
N VAL A 85 -7.17 -1.31 4.50
CA VAL A 85 -6.44 -2.11 3.53
C VAL A 85 -5.34 -1.25 2.93
N VAL A 86 -4.13 -1.82 2.88
CA VAL A 86 -3.00 -1.26 2.16
C VAL A 86 -2.76 -2.11 0.92
N GLU A 87 -2.94 -1.52 -0.24
CA GLU A 87 -2.78 -2.17 -1.53
C GLU A 87 -1.47 -1.69 -2.17
N ILE A 88 -0.55 -2.61 -2.43
CA ILE A 88 0.76 -2.31 -3.02
C ILE A 88 0.76 -2.91 -4.42
N ILE A 89 1.12 -2.12 -5.43
CA ILE A 89 1.27 -2.60 -6.80
C ILE A 89 2.64 -2.22 -7.36
N TYR A 90 3.29 -3.18 -8.02
CA TYR A 90 4.57 -2.98 -8.69
C TYR A 90 4.67 -3.85 -9.95
N GLU A 91 5.65 -3.57 -10.79
CA GLU A 91 5.86 -4.29 -12.06
C GLU A 91 6.76 -5.53 -11.90
N ALA A 92 6.39 -6.63 -12.54
CA ALA A 92 7.17 -7.87 -12.56
C ALA A 92 8.49 -7.69 -13.34
N GLY A 93 9.56 -8.32 -12.85
CA GLY A 93 10.78 -8.54 -13.65
C GLY A 93 11.67 -7.32 -13.89
N ILE A 94 11.45 -6.20 -13.18
CA ILE A 94 12.31 -5.02 -13.28
C ILE A 94 13.65 -5.29 -12.57
N ALA A 95 14.75 -5.28 -13.32
CA ALA A 95 16.10 -5.56 -12.82
C ALA A 95 16.58 -4.61 -11.70
N GLY A 96 15.90 -3.47 -11.51
CA GLY A 96 16.17 -2.49 -10.45
C GLY A 96 15.19 -2.54 -9.27
N ASN A 97 14.15 -3.38 -9.30
CA ASN A 97 13.33 -3.66 -8.13
C ASN A 97 14.11 -4.62 -7.23
N THR A 98 15.09 -4.10 -6.49
CA THR A 98 15.77 -4.87 -5.46
C THR A 98 14.69 -5.43 -4.54
N VAL A 99 14.67 -6.75 -4.38
CA VAL A 99 13.79 -7.46 -3.44
C VAL A 99 13.76 -6.75 -2.08
N GLU A 100 14.90 -6.17 -1.69
CA GLU A 100 15.08 -5.33 -0.51
C GLU A 100 14.20 -4.05 -0.46
N VAL A 101 14.07 -3.29 -1.56
CA VAL A 101 13.20 -2.10 -1.63
C VAL A 101 11.75 -2.52 -1.43
N LEU A 102 11.33 -3.56 -2.16
CA LEU A 102 9.97 -4.11 -2.07
C LEU A 102 9.69 -4.69 -0.68
N ASP A 103 10.66 -5.36 -0.06
CA ASP A 103 10.50 -5.91 1.28
C ASP A 103 10.49 -4.83 2.35
N ASN A 104 11.25 -3.74 2.19
CA ASN A 104 11.17 -2.58 3.07
C ASN A 104 9.82 -1.85 2.93
N ILE A 105 9.28 -1.74 1.71
CA ILE A 105 7.94 -1.20 1.48
C ILE A 105 6.88 -2.10 2.14
N LYS A 106 6.95 -3.42 1.95
CA LYS A 106 6.04 -4.38 2.59
C LYS A 106 6.13 -4.31 4.12
N LYS A 107 7.34 -4.22 4.68
CA LYS A 107 7.56 -4.06 6.13
C LYS A 107 6.92 -2.78 6.65
N ALA A 108 7.21 -1.63 6.04
CA ALA A 108 6.64 -0.35 6.43
C ALA A 108 5.10 -0.35 6.36
N CYS A 109 4.52 -1.04 5.37
CA CYS A 109 3.07 -1.21 5.27
C CYS A 109 2.50 -2.19 6.31
N SER A 110 3.22 -3.26 6.64
CA SER A 110 2.80 -4.27 7.62
C SER A 110 2.77 -3.74 9.06
N GLU A 111 3.61 -2.75 9.39
CA GLU A 111 3.61 -2.06 10.69
C GLU A 111 2.29 -1.34 10.99
N LEU A 112 1.49 -1.00 9.98
CA LEU A 112 0.22 -0.31 10.14
C LEU A 112 -0.90 -1.21 10.69
N GLY A 113 -0.64 -2.51 10.89
CA GLY A 113 -1.64 -3.46 11.41
C GLY A 113 -2.84 -3.66 10.47
N ALA A 114 -2.64 -3.38 9.18
CA ALA A 114 -3.65 -3.42 8.14
C ALA A 114 -3.60 -4.72 7.33
N ILE A 115 -4.67 -5.03 6.59
CA ILE A 115 -4.61 -6.07 5.56
C ILE A 115 -3.73 -5.53 4.42
N VAL A 116 -2.67 -6.24 4.08
CA VAL A 116 -1.78 -5.86 2.98
C VAL A 116 -2.08 -6.74 1.76
N MET A 117 -2.48 -6.11 0.66
CA MET A 117 -2.69 -6.79 -0.62
C MET A 117 -1.57 -6.42 -1.57
N ILE A 118 -0.94 -7.43 -2.16
CA ILE A 118 0.20 -7.24 -3.07
C ILE A 118 -0.25 -7.62 -4.48
N TYR A 119 -0.21 -6.63 -5.37
CA TYR A 119 -0.52 -6.73 -6.78
C TYR A 119 0.76 -6.64 -7.59
N VAL A 120 0.84 -7.42 -8.68
CA VAL A 120 2.00 -7.45 -9.57
C VAL A 120 1.52 -7.32 -11.00
N THR A 121 1.92 -6.24 -11.69
CA THR A 121 1.65 -6.09 -13.13
C THR A 121 2.62 -6.93 -13.95
N THR A 122 2.22 -7.26 -15.17
CA THR A 122 3.11 -7.91 -16.16
C THR A 122 4.24 -6.96 -16.58
N LEU A 123 5.40 -7.52 -16.93
CA LEU A 123 6.52 -6.74 -17.48
C LEU A 123 6.05 -5.93 -18.71
N GLY A 124 6.46 -4.67 -18.78
CA GLY A 124 6.05 -3.70 -19.77
C GLY A 124 4.76 -2.94 -19.42
N VAL A 125 4.15 -3.20 -18.25
CA VAL A 125 2.92 -2.53 -17.82
C VAL A 125 3.17 -1.71 -16.55
N ALA A 126 3.04 -0.39 -16.70
CA ALA A 126 3.19 0.55 -15.60
C ALA A 126 2.20 0.25 -14.46
N PRO A 127 2.65 0.27 -13.19
CA PRO A 127 1.75 0.06 -12.06
C PRO A 127 0.83 1.27 -11.86
N THR A 128 -0.47 1.08 -12.08
CA THR A 128 -1.50 2.11 -11.86
C THR A 128 -2.55 1.63 -10.86
N TYR A 129 -3.28 2.55 -10.21
CA TYR A 129 -4.34 2.18 -9.27
C TYR A 129 -5.48 1.39 -9.95
N ALA A 130 -5.70 1.60 -11.25
CA ALA A 130 -6.68 0.86 -12.04
C ALA A 130 -6.31 -0.64 -12.19
N ASN A 131 -5.03 -0.98 -12.01
CA ASN A 131 -4.55 -2.36 -12.05
C ASN A 131 -4.59 -3.06 -10.68
N MET A 132 -5.06 -2.39 -9.61
CA MET A 132 -5.28 -3.01 -8.29
C MET A 132 -6.59 -3.81 -8.30
N THR A 133 -6.64 -4.85 -9.13
CA THR A 133 -7.79 -5.74 -9.34
C THR A 133 -7.38 -7.19 -9.09
N SER A 134 -8.37 -8.08 -8.92
CA SER A 134 -8.13 -9.51 -8.63
C SER A 134 -7.22 -10.20 -9.64
N THR A 135 -7.21 -9.75 -10.91
CA THR A 135 -6.35 -10.26 -11.98
C THR A 135 -4.86 -10.13 -11.65
N TYR A 136 -4.45 -9.04 -10.99
CA TYR A 136 -3.05 -8.77 -10.67
C TYR A 136 -2.71 -9.11 -9.23
N LEU A 137 -3.67 -9.60 -8.43
CA LEU A 137 -3.46 -9.94 -7.04
C LEU A 137 -2.54 -11.16 -6.91
N LYS A 138 -1.39 -10.97 -6.26
CA LYS A 138 -0.40 -12.02 -6.05
C LYS A 138 -0.40 -12.58 -4.64
N ALA A 139 -0.63 -11.74 -3.64
CA ALA A 139 -0.66 -12.16 -2.24
C ALA A 139 -1.59 -11.28 -1.40
N THR A 140 -2.09 -11.86 -0.32
CA THR A 140 -2.81 -11.13 0.73
C THR A 140 -2.23 -11.53 2.08
N ILE A 141 -1.70 -10.56 2.80
CA ILE A 141 -1.18 -10.72 4.15
C ILE A 141 -2.24 -10.13 5.09
N ARG A 142 -2.74 -10.96 6.00
CA ARG A 142 -3.69 -10.53 7.02
C ARG A 142 -2.95 -10.33 8.33
N PRO A 143 -3.27 -9.29 9.12
CA PRO A 143 -2.73 -9.16 10.46
C PRO A 143 -3.16 -10.38 11.27
N ASN A 144 -2.19 -11.16 11.74
CA ASN A 144 -2.48 -12.33 12.55
C ASN A 144 -2.59 -11.91 14.03
N LEU A 145 -3.81 -11.97 14.57
CA LEU A 145 -4.09 -11.67 15.98
C LEU A 145 -3.55 -12.73 16.96
N GLN A 146 -3.09 -13.89 16.48
CA GLN A 146 -2.59 -14.98 17.35
C GLN A 146 -1.12 -14.87 17.74
N TYR A 147 -0.28 -14.09 17.04
CA TYR A 147 1.17 -14.09 17.31
C TYR A 147 1.60 -13.30 18.56
N GLY A 148 0.67 -12.68 19.29
CA GLY A 148 0.94 -12.10 20.61
C GLY A 148 1.13 -13.12 21.73
N MET A 149 0.82 -14.41 21.51
CA MET A 149 0.89 -15.45 22.55
C MET A 149 1.92 -16.57 22.29
N VAL A 150 2.63 -16.57 21.15
CA VAL A 150 3.56 -17.67 20.79
C VAL A 150 4.90 -17.12 20.30
N GLY A 151 5.49 -16.23 21.11
CA GLY A 151 6.78 -15.58 20.84
C GLY A 151 7.84 -15.81 21.92
N SER A 152 7.65 -16.80 22.81
CA SER A 152 8.66 -17.20 23.80
C SER A 152 8.65 -18.71 24.04
N LEU A 153 9.22 -19.48 23.10
CA LEU A 153 9.82 -20.79 23.36
C LEU A 153 11.05 -20.94 22.46
#